data_AF-A0A1C4AQ93-F1
#
_entry.id   AF-A0A1C4AQ93-F1
#
_cell.length_a   1.000
_cell.length_b   1.000
_cell.length_c   1.000
_cell.angle_alpha   90.00
_cell.angle_beta   90.00
_cell.angle_gamma   90.00
#
_symmetry.space_group_name_H-M   'P 1'
#
loop_
_entity.id
_entity.type
_entity.pdbx_description
1 polymer ?
#
loop_
_entity_poly.entity_id
_entity_poly.type
_entity_poly.pdbx_seq_one_letter_code
_entity_poly.pdbx_strand_id
1 'polypeptide(L)'
;MILSPNSEDVETGLYYNRFRFYDSNTGTYISQDPIGLAGNNPNFYAYVHDSNTWVDPSGLDVIANKASGNAREAIAKKYLQNKYPNATILSERYIRDANGKSVRDINNSRRRLDFIVVEDGKVKGIFEVTSPTADKTTQMLKEAEIRANGGTHVKEPGRKGKMYDISEVETKRIDVDLETGKVKCH
;
A
#
# COMPACT_ATOMS: atom_id res chain seq x y z
N MET A 1 -38.27 -3.47 0.81
CA MET A 1 -37.75 -4.83 1.00
C MET A 1 -36.33 -4.82 0.48
N ILE A 2 -35.33 -4.81 1.38
CA ILE A 2 -33.91 -4.71 1.02
C ILE A 2 -33.41 -6.15 0.88
N LEU A 3 -32.92 -6.54 -0.31
CA LEU A 3 -32.22 -7.80 -0.50
C LEU A 3 -30.71 -7.54 -0.35
N SER A 4 -30.11 -8.26 0.59
CA SER A 4 -28.69 -8.19 0.95
C SER A 4 -27.78 -8.79 -0.14
N PRO A 5 -26.52 -8.35 -0.32
CA PRO A 5 -25.74 -8.65 -1.52
C PRO A 5 -25.09 -10.04 -1.59
N ASN A 6 -25.20 -10.91 -0.58
CA ASN A 6 -24.58 -12.23 -0.59
C ASN A 6 -25.56 -13.26 -0.05
N SER A 7 -26.31 -13.89 -0.93
CA SER A 7 -27.11 -15.07 -0.62
C SER A 7 -26.60 -16.23 -1.48
N GLU A 8 -25.98 -17.18 -0.80
CA GLU A 8 -25.75 -18.53 -1.30
C GLU A 8 -27.10 -19.17 -1.64
N ASP A 9 -27.26 -19.67 -2.86
CA ASP A 9 -28.42 -20.48 -3.21
C ASP A 9 -28.17 -21.93 -2.77
N VAL A 10 -28.72 -22.26 -1.61
CA VAL A 10 -28.52 -23.53 -0.89
C VAL A 10 -29.05 -24.73 -1.68
N GLU A 11 -29.87 -24.50 -2.72
CA GLU A 11 -30.42 -25.55 -3.57
C GLU A 11 -29.47 -25.95 -4.72
N THR A 12 -28.53 -25.08 -5.11
CA THR A 12 -27.62 -25.31 -6.26
C THR A 12 -26.12 -25.19 -5.94
N GLY A 13 -25.75 -24.60 -4.80
CA GLY A 13 -24.34 -24.43 -4.39
C GLY A 13 -23.56 -23.39 -5.20
N LEU A 14 -24.26 -22.51 -5.94
CA LEU A 14 -23.66 -21.49 -6.79
C LEU A 14 -23.54 -20.15 -6.07
N TYR A 15 -22.46 -19.41 -6.35
CA TYR A 15 -22.20 -18.09 -5.77
C TYR A 15 -22.49 -17.00 -6.80
N TYR A 16 -23.24 -15.97 -6.38
CA TYR A 16 -23.57 -14.83 -7.24
C TYR A 16 -22.52 -13.72 -7.11
N ASN A 17 -21.83 -13.38 -8.20
CA ASN A 17 -20.88 -12.26 -8.22
C ASN A 17 -21.31 -11.23 -9.29
N ARG A 18 -22.07 -10.23 -8.83
CA ARG A 18 -22.65 -9.10 -9.60
C ARG A 18 -23.47 -9.45 -10.84
N PHE A 19 -22.88 -10.05 -11.87
CA PHE A 19 -23.52 -10.35 -13.17
C PHE A 19 -23.25 -11.78 -13.66
N ARG A 20 -22.56 -12.63 -12.88
CA ARG A 20 -22.25 -14.00 -13.25
C ARG A 20 -22.51 -14.98 -12.11
N PHE A 21 -22.91 -16.19 -12.49
CA PHE A 21 -23.02 -17.34 -11.61
C PHE A 21 -21.69 -18.11 -11.62
N TYR A 22 -21.12 -18.33 -10.44
CA TYR A 22 -19.87 -19.03 -10.21
C TYR A 22 -20.15 -20.44 -9.65
N ASP A 23 -19.56 -21.46 -10.28
CA ASP A 23 -19.57 -22.82 -9.78
C ASP A 23 -18.27 -23.12 -9.03
N SER A 24 -18.39 -23.29 -7.71
CA SER A 24 -17.25 -23.58 -6.84
C SER A 24 -16.68 -24.98 -7.01
N ASN A 25 -17.44 -25.93 -7.56
CA ASN A 25 -16.96 -27.30 -7.76
C ASN A 25 -16.00 -27.40 -8.96
N THR A 26 -16.25 -26.61 -10.00
CA THR A 26 -15.45 -26.60 -11.23
C THR A 26 -14.46 -25.43 -11.30
N GLY A 27 -14.61 -24.42 -10.43
CA GLY A 27 -13.75 -23.24 -10.40
C GLY A 27 -13.92 -22.32 -11.61
N THR A 28 -15.09 -22.37 -12.26
CA THR A 28 -15.37 -21.63 -13.51
C THR A 28 -16.68 -20.85 -13.42
N TYR A 29 -16.83 -19.85 -14.28
CA TYR A 29 -18.12 -19.18 -14.47
C TYR A 29 -18.97 -20.00 -15.45
N ILE A 30 -20.22 -20.25 -15.10
CA ILE A 30 -21.17 -20.97 -15.98
C ILE A 30 -21.83 -20.04 -17.03
N SER A 31 -21.46 -18.75 -17.02
CA SER A 31 -21.95 -17.72 -17.95
C SER A 31 -20.79 -16.99 -18.61
N GLN A 32 -20.91 -16.72 -19.91
CA GLN A 32 -19.85 -16.10 -20.72
C GLN A 32 -19.58 -14.65 -20.29
N ASP A 33 -18.31 -14.23 -20.29
CA ASP A 33 -17.93 -12.86 -19.93
C ASP A 33 -18.48 -11.80 -20.92
N PRO A 34 -19.31 -10.82 -20.47
CA PRO A 34 -19.93 -9.83 -21.35
C PRO A 34 -18.95 -8.82 -21.98
N ILE A 35 -17.68 -8.74 -21.56
CA ILE A 35 -16.66 -7.90 -22.22
C ILE A 35 -15.80 -8.64 -23.27
N GLY A 36 -15.99 -9.95 -23.42
CA GLY A 36 -15.31 -10.76 -24.44
C GLY A 36 -13.78 -10.65 -24.40
N LEU A 37 -13.13 -10.62 -25.58
CA LEU A 37 -11.66 -10.57 -25.71
C LEU A 37 -11.05 -9.24 -25.23
N ALA A 38 -11.86 -8.21 -24.95
CA ALA A 38 -11.35 -6.97 -24.35
C ALA A 38 -10.87 -7.18 -22.90
N GLY A 39 -11.19 -8.31 -22.27
CA GLY A 39 -10.69 -8.72 -20.96
C GLY A 39 -9.27 -9.31 -20.96
N ASN A 40 -8.61 -9.40 -22.12
CA ASN A 40 -7.26 -9.96 -22.26
C ASN A 40 -7.08 -11.37 -21.66
N ASN A 41 -8.14 -12.19 -21.74
CA ASN A 41 -8.17 -13.59 -21.30
C ASN A 41 -8.62 -14.47 -22.49
N PRO A 42 -7.84 -15.47 -22.91
CA PRO A 42 -8.19 -16.32 -24.06
C PRO A 42 -9.36 -17.29 -23.78
N ASN A 43 -9.80 -17.44 -22.53
CA ASN A 43 -10.92 -18.32 -22.16
C ASN A 43 -12.10 -17.54 -21.57
N PHE A 44 -13.22 -17.50 -22.30
CA PHE A 44 -14.44 -16.75 -21.95
C PHE A 44 -15.19 -17.25 -20.69
N TYR A 45 -14.82 -18.43 -20.18
CA TYR A 45 -15.39 -19.07 -18.98
C TYR A 45 -14.39 -19.12 -17.82
N ALA A 46 -13.13 -18.71 -18.03
CA ALA A 46 -12.11 -18.78 -17.02
C ALA A 46 -12.34 -17.75 -15.92
N TYR A 47 -12.26 -18.21 -14.67
CA TYR A 47 -11.99 -17.32 -13.55
C TYR A 47 -10.59 -16.71 -13.74
N VAL A 48 -10.41 -15.49 -13.23
CA VAL A 48 -9.24 -14.61 -13.40
C VAL A 48 -7.92 -15.40 -13.47
N HIS A 49 -7.02 -14.96 -14.36
CA HIS A 49 -5.64 -15.44 -14.46
C HIS A 49 -5.06 -15.71 -13.06
N ASP A 50 -4.93 -16.99 -12.76
CA ASP A 50 -4.27 -17.59 -11.60
C ASP A 50 -4.44 -16.87 -10.25
N SER A 51 -5.59 -17.11 -9.59
CA SER A 51 -5.80 -16.72 -8.19
C SER A 51 -5.04 -17.59 -7.16
N ASN A 52 -4.18 -18.54 -7.60
CA ASN A 52 -3.54 -19.53 -6.73
C ASN A 52 -2.01 -19.42 -6.64
N THR A 53 -1.35 -18.46 -7.29
CA THR A 53 0.12 -18.41 -7.27
C THR A 53 0.76 -17.95 -5.97
N TRP A 54 0.00 -17.44 -4.98
CA TRP A 54 0.54 -17.03 -3.67
C TRP A 54 -0.40 -17.39 -2.52
N VAL A 55 -0.80 -18.66 -2.43
CA VAL A 55 -1.36 -19.21 -1.18
C VAL A 55 -0.17 -19.65 -0.33
N ASP A 56 0.18 -18.90 0.73
CA ASP A 56 1.02 -19.39 1.85
C ASP A 56 0.09 -20.18 2.79
N PRO A 57 0.06 -21.52 2.73
CA PRO A 57 -0.90 -22.32 3.49
C PRO A 57 -0.59 -22.35 5.00
N SER A 58 0.58 -21.83 5.42
CA SER A 58 1.00 -21.81 6.81
C SER A 58 0.73 -20.47 7.50
N GLY A 59 0.61 -19.38 6.73
CA GLY A 59 0.55 -18.00 7.24
C GLY A 59 1.81 -17.56 7.99
N LEU A 60 2.86 -18.39 8.02
CA LEU A 60 4.10 -18.13 8.77
C LEU A 60 5.00 -17.16 8.01
N ASP A 61 4.99 -17.19 6.67
CA ASP A 61 5.84 -16.32 5.86
C ASP A 61 5.34 -14.87 5.90
N VAL A 62 4.03 -14.66 5.97
CA VAL A 62 3.44 -13.31 6.17
C VAL A 62 3.85 -12.74 7.53
N ILE A 63 3.90 -13.58 8.59
CA ILE A 63 4.31 -13.16 9.93
C ILE A 63 5.81 -12.85 9.96
N ALA A 64 6.65 -13.69 9.36
CA ALA A 64 8.09 -13.48 9.27
C ALA A 64 8.44 -12.23 8.45
N ASN A 65 7.74 -11.99 7.33
CA ASN A 65 7.89 -10.79 6.52
C ASN A 65 7.47 -9.53 7.26
N LYS A 66 6.34 -9.57 7.99
CA LYS A 66 5.87 -8.46 8.83
C LYS A 66 6.83 -8.18 9.98
N ALA A 67 7.31 -9.21 10.68
CA ALA A 67 8.29 -9.08 11.76
C ALA A 67 9.60 -8.47 11.24
N SER A 68 10.07 -8.92 10.08
CA SER A 68 11.25 -8.36 9.41
C SER A 68 11.04 -6.90 9.00
N GLY A 69 9.86 -6.56 8.46
CA GLY A 69 9.49 -5.16 8.16
C GLY A 69 9.54 -4.27 9.40
N ASN A 70 8.88 -4.70 10.48
CA ASN A 70 8.88 -3.97 11.75
C ASN A 70 10.30 -3.80 12.32
N ALA A 71 11.15 -4.83 12.23
CA ALA A 71 12.53 -4.75 12.68
C ALA A 71 13.33 -3.72 11.87
N ARG A 72 13.15 -3.67 10.54
CA ARG A 72 13.79 -2.66 9.68
C ARG A 72 13.34 -1.26 10.04
N GLU A 73 12.03 -1.06 10.22
CA GLU A 73 11.47 0.24 10.63
C GLU A 73 12.02 0.71 11.98
N ALA A 74 12.16 -0.19 12.95
CA ALA A 74 12.73 0.14 14.27
C ALA A 74 14.20 0.59 14.16
N ILE A 75 15.00 -0.13 13.37
CA ILE A 75 16.41 0.22 13.12
C ILE A 75 16.51 1.55 12.37
N ALA A 76 15.73 1.74 11.31
CA ALA A 76 15.70 2.98 10.53
C ALA A 76 15.27 4.19 11.40
N LYS A 77 14.27 4.01 12.25
CA LYS A 77 13.83 5.05 13.19
C LYS A 77 14.96 5.45 14.14
N LYS A 78 15.67 4.48 14.72
CA LYS A 78 16.82 4.75 15.60
C LYS A 78 17.95 5.46 14.85
N TYR A 79 18.24 5.04 13.62
CA TYR A 79 19.19 5.73 12.74
C TYR A 79 18.81 7.19 12.50
N LEU A 80 17.54 7.46 12.17
CA LEU A 80 17.04 8.82 11.93
C LEU A 80 17.07 9.69 13.20
N GLN A 81 16.71 9.13 14.35
CA GLN A 81 16.79 9.83 15.64
C GLN A 81 18.24 10.24 15.97
N ASN A 82 19.21 9.36 15.72
CA ASN A 82 20.62 9.67 15.95
C ASN A 82 21.15 10.72 14.94
N LYS A 83 20.69 10.64 13.68
CA LYS A 83 21.10 11.57 12.61
C LYS A 83 20.51 12.96 12.78
N TYR A 84 19.30 13.06 13.34
CA TYR A 84 18.56 14.29 13.54
C TYR A 84 18.11 14.39 15.02
N PRO A 85 19.03 14.65 15.96
CA PRO A 85 18.77 14.54 17.40
C PRO A 85 17.75 15.55 17.94
N ASN A 86 17.57 16.68 17.26
CA ASN A 86 16.61 17.73 17.65
C ASN A 86 15.30 17.67 16.83
N ALA A 87 15.18 16.72 15.92
CA ALA A 87 14.02 16.62 15.05
C ALA A 87 12.93 15.75 15.68
N THR A 88 11.68 16.08 15.33
CA THR A 88 10.54 15.19 15.51
C THR A 88 10.45 14.22 14.33
N ILE A 89 10.41 12.92 14.63
CA ILE A 89 10.25 11.86 13.63
C ILE A 89 8.79 11.42 13.59
N LEU A 90 8.07 11.80 12.55
CA LEU A 90 6.68 11.37 12.33
C LEU A 90 6.68 10.03 11.59
N SER A 91 6.00 9.04 12.17
CA SER A 91 5.83 7.72 11.55
C SER A 91 4.51 7.61 10.79
N GLU A 92 4.51 6.94 9.64
CA GLU A 92 3.34 6.51 8.89
C GLU A 92 2.33 7.64 8.60
N ARG A 93 2.69 8.61 7.75
CA ARG A 93 1.78 9.73 7.40
C ARG A 93 1.26 9.60 5.98
N TYR A 94 -0.05 9.72 5.81
CA TYR A 94 -0.64 9.82 4.48
C TYR A 94 -0.42 11.20 3.87
N ILE A 95 -0.11 11.23 2.57
CA ILE A 95 -0.06 12.46 1.77
C ILE A 95 -1.47 13.05 1.67
N ARG A 96 -1.52 14.37 1.77
CA ARG A 96 -2.71 15.21 1.81
C ARG A 96 -2.54 16.42 0.90
N ASP A 97 -3.64 17.07 0.58
CA ASP A 97 -3.63 18.39 -0.03
C ASP A 97 -3.37 19.49 1.02
N ALA A 98 -3.24 20.73 0.58
CA ALA A 98 -3.03 21.90 1.43
C ALA A 98 -4.17 22.14 2.44
N ASN A 99 -5.38 21.63 2.16
CA ASN A 99 -6.55 21.72 3.05
C ASN A 99 -6.60 20.56 4.06
N GLY A 100 -5.65 19.63 4.01
CA GLY A 100 -5.56 18.48 4.89
C GLY A 100 -6.44 17.28 4.49
N LYS A 101 -7.06 17.29 3.31
CA LYS A 101 -7.80 16.12 2.78
C LYS A 101 -6.80 15.11 2.21
N SER A 102 -7.05 13.82 2.44
CA SER A 102 -6.22 12.77 1.82
C SER A 102 -6.38 12.78 0.30
N VAL A 103 -5.25 12.81 -0.40
CA VAL A 103 -5.20 12.67 -1.86
C VAL A 103 -5.16 11.19 -2.22
N ARG A 104 -5.75 10.86 -3.36
CA ARG A 104 -5.94 9.48 -3.83
C ARG A 104 -5.52 9.34 -5.28
N ASP A 105 -5.09 8.13 -5.63
CA ASP A 105 -4.78 7.74 -7.01
C ASP A 105 -6.06 7.40 -7.77
N ILE A 106 -5.90 7.09 -9.06
CA ILE A 106 -6.99 6.68 -9.96
C ILE A 106 -7.76 5.45 -9.44
N ASN A 107 -7.11 4.62 -8.62
CA ASN A 107 -7.70 3.44 -7.99
C ASN A 107 -8.26 3.74 -6.58
N ASN A 108 -8.51 5.02 -6.26
CA ASN A 108 -9.05 5.48 -4.98
C ASN A 108 -8.17 5.14 -3.76
N SER A 109 -6.90 4.83 -3.98
CA SER A 109 -5.95 4.42 -2.95
C SER A 109 -5.07 5.59 -2.51
N ARG A 110 -4.63 5.56 -1.24
CA ARG A 110 -3.80 6.62 -0.64
C ARG A 110 -2.32 6.23 -0.67
N ARG A 111 -1.42 7.22 -0.57
CA ARG A 111 0.02 7.01 -0.34
C ARG A 111 0.39 7.36 1.09
N ARG A 112 0.94 6.39 1.82
CA ARG A 112 1.49 6.53 3.18
C ARG A 112 3.00 6.61 3.08
N LEU A 113 3.62 7.50 3.84
CA LEU A 113 5.06 7.66 3.95
C LEU A 113 5.53 7.09 5.30
N ASP A 114 6.64 6.36 5.32
CA ASP A 114 7.09 5.63 6.53
C ASP A 114 7.63 6.58 7.60
N PHE A 115 8.59 7.44 7.25
CA PHE A 115 9.16 8.41 8.17
C PHE A 115 9.29 9.80 7.55
N ILE A 116 8.94 10.82 8.33
CA ILE A 116 9.12 12.22 8.00
C ILE A 116 9.89 12.87 9.14
N VAL A 117 11.01 13.50 8.80
CA VAL A 117 11.85 14.22 9.75
C VAL A 117 11.45 15.68 9.71
N VAL A 118 10.97 16.20 10.83
CA VAL A 118 10.56 17.59 10.99
C VAL A 118 11.46 18.25 12.03
N GLU A 119 12.09 19.35 11.68
CA GLU A 119 12.95 20.13 12.57
C GLU A 119 12.73 21.61 12.28
N ASP A 120 12.63 22.42 13.33
CA ASP A 120 12.33 23.86 13.23
C ASP A 120 11.07 24.17 12.42
N GLY A 121 10.06 23.29 12.52
CA GLY A 121 8.79 23.42 11.82
C GLY A 121 8.85 23.18 10.30
N LYS A 122 9.96 22.68 9.78
CA LYS A 122 10.15 22.33 8.36
C LYS A 122 10.45 20.85 8.20
N VAL A 123 10.02 20.27 7.08
CA VAL A 123 10.38 18.89 6.73
C VAL A 123 11.82 18.89 6.20
N LYS A 124 12.70 18.14 6.86
CA LYS A 124 14.11 17.98 6.46
C LYS A 124 14.32 16.77 5.56
N GLY A 125 13.41 15.80 5.61
CA GLY A 125 13.48 14.62 4.75
C GLY A 125 12.29 13.68 4.95
N ILE A 126 12.02 12.92 3.90
CA ILE A 126 11.04 11.84 3.87
C ILE A 126 11.80 10.57 3.55
N PHE A 127 11.52 9.49 4.28
CA PHE A 127 12.28 8.26 4.21
C PHE A 127 11.37 7.05 4.15
N GLU A 128 11.57 6.23 3.12
CA GLU A 128 10.88 4.95 2.93
C GLU A 128 11.84 3.80 3.25
N VAL A 129 11.43 2.96 4.20
CA VAL A 129 12.26 1.85 4.67
C VAL A 129 12.07 0.64 3.78
N THR A 130 13.14 -0.10 3.55
CA THR A 130 13.06 -1.33 2.76
C THR A 130 14.25 -2.26 2.96
N SER A 131 14.17 -3.46 2.38
CA SER A 131 15.32 -4.35 2.27
C SER A 131 16.23 -3.90 1.12
N PRO A 132 17.53 -4.20 1.15
CA PRO A 132 18.46 -3.84 0.07
C PRO A 132 18.05 -4.30 -1.33
N THR A 133 17.26 -5.38 -1.43
CA THR A 133 16.90 -6.03 -2.69
C THR A 133 15.50 -5.69 -3.22
N ALA A 134 14.71 -4.91 -2.49
CA ALA A 134 13.33 -4.63 -2.89
C ALA A 134 13.25 -3.68 -4.10
N ASP A 135 12.33 -3.99 -5.04
CA ASP A 135 11.89 -3.07 -6.09
C ASP A 135 10.88 -2.06 -5.54
N LYS A 136 11.07 -0.78 -5.89
CA LYS A 136 10.23 0.35 -5.46
C LYS A 136 9.57 1.11 -6.59
N THR A 137 9.69 0.65 -7.83
CA THR A 137 9.22 1.37 -9.03
C THR A 137 7.74 1.74 -8.93
N THR A 138 6.87 0.79 -8.59
CA THR A 138 5.43 1.03 -8.44
C THR A 138 5.10 2.03 -7.33
N GLN A 139 5.84 1.99 -6.21
CA GLN A 139 5.61 2.91 -5.09
C GLN A 139 6.01 4.34 -5.44
N MET A 140 7.09 4.51 -6.21
CA MET A 140 7.55 5.80 -6.71
C MET A 140 6.57 6.40 -7.71
N LEU A 141 6.08 5.61 -8.67
CA LEU A 141 5.06 6.05 -9.64
C LEU A 141 3.77 6.49 -8.94
N LYS A 142 3.34 5.71 -7.94
CA LYS A 142 2.16 6.06 -7.13
C LYS A 142 2.34 7.35 -6.35
N GLU A 143 3.52 7.58 -5.77
CA GLU A 143 3.79 8.83 -5.08
C GLU A 143 3.79 10.02 -6.05
N ALA A 144 4.41 9.86 -7.23
CA ALA A 144 4.41 10.88 -8.27
C ALA A 144 2.99 11.24 -8.73
N GLU A 145 2.13 10.23 -8.94
CA GLU A 145 0.71 10.44 -9.27
C GLU A 145 -0.03 11.20 -8.15
N ILE A 146 0.16 10.78 -6.90
CA ILE A 146 -0.47 11.43 -5.74
C ILE A 146 0.00 12.89 -5.61
N ARG A 147 1.29 13.17 -5.85
CA ARG A 147 1.83 14.54 -5.87
C ARG A 147 1.22 15.35 -7.01
N ALA A 148 1.12 14.78 -8.22
CA ALA A 148 0.48 15.41 -9.38
C ALA A 148 -1.01 15.72 -9.13
N ASN A 149 -1.71 14.88 -8.34
CA ASN A 149 -3.09 15.09 -7.92
C ASN A 149 -3.24 16.11 -6.76
N GLY A 150 -2.20 16.91 -6.48
CA GLY A 150 -2.20 17.96 -5.45
C GLY A 150 -1.71 17.51 -4.07
N GLY A 151 -1.17 16.30 -3.96
CA GLY A 151 -0.57 15.76 -2.74
C GLY A 151 0.70 16.50 -2.37
N THR A 152 0.59 17.47 -1.49
CA THR A 152 1.66 18.43 -1.17
C THR A 152 1.98 18.50 0.31
N HIS A 153 1.17 17.86 1.16
CA HIS A 153 1.32 18.01 2.61
C HIS A 153 1.21 16.68 3.36
N VAL A 154 1.73 16.67 4.58
CA VAL A 154 1.46 15.65 5.60
C VAL A 154 0.94 16.31 6.86
N LYS A 155 0.29 15.52 7.73
CA LYS A 155 -0.25 16.00 9.01
C LYS A 155 0.28 15.18 10.17
N GLU A 156 0.61 15.85 11.27
CA GLU A 156 0.84 15.18 12.55
C GLU A 156 -0.37 14.34 12.97
N PRO A 157 -0.15 13.33 13.84
CA PRO A 157 -1.25 12.62 14.48
C PRO A 157 -2.24 13.57 15.18
N GLY A 158 -3.48 13.12 15.30
CA GLY A 158 -4.52 13.85 16.01
C GLY A 158 -5.38 14.76 15.12
N ARG A 159 -6.52 15.19 15.69
CA ARG A 159 -7.53 15.99 14.97
C ARG A 159 -6.96 17.34 14.55
N LYS A 160 -6.27 18.02 15.47
CA LYS A 160 -5.63 19.34 15.31
C LYS A 160 -4.12 19.24 14.99
N GLY A 161 -3.64 18.10 14.50
CA GLY A 161 -2.22 17.93 14.15
C GLY A 161 -1.77 18.97 13.14
N LYS A 162 -0.56 19.49 13.30
CA LYS A 162 0.02 20.50 12.41
C LYS A 162 0.22 19.92 11.01
N MET A 163 0.01 20.76 10.00
CA MET A 163 0.28 20.43 8.59
C MET A 163 1.70 20.85 8.24
N TYR A 164 2.39 20.03 7.44
CA TYR A 164 3.70 20.31 6.91
C TYR A 164 3.71 20.14 5.40
N ASP A 165 4.26 21.12 4.70
CA ASP A 165 4.51 21.08 3.26
C ASP A 165 5.66 20.12 2.96
N ILE A 166 5.47 19.29 1.93
CA ILE A 166 6.43 18.31 1.41
C ILE A 166 6.66 18.45 -0.10
N SER A 167 6.07 19.46 -0.74
CA SER A 167 6.13 19.69 -2.20
C SER A 167 7.55 19.63 -2.74
N GLU A 168 8.47 20.35 -2.09
CA GLU A 168 9.89 20.46 -2.47
C GLU A 168 10.80 19.42 -1.78
N VAL A 169 10.22 18.45 -1.07
CA VAL A 169 10.99 17.41 -0.37
C VAL A 169 10.84 16.07 -1.08
N GLU A 170 11.94 15.60 -1.65
CA GLU A 170 12.02 14.28 -2.25
C GLU A 170 12.02 13.16 -1.21
N THR A 171 11.40 12.04 -1.59
CA THR A 171 11.38 10.82 -0.78
C THR A 171 12.64 10.00 -1.02
N LYS A 172 13.38 9.79 0.07
CA LYS A 172 14.64 9.04 0.09
C LYS A 172 14.41 7.60 0.54
N ARG A 173 15.29 6.72 0.12
CA ARG A 173 15.23 5.30 0.49
C ARG A 173 16.21 5.02 1.62
N ILE A 174 15.76 4.28 2.63
CA ILE A 174 16.64 3.69 3.65
C ILE A 174 16.60 2.18 3.50
N ASP A 175 17.75 1.62 3.13
CA ASP A 175 17.98 0.18 3.13
C ASP A 175 18.48 -0.26 4.49
N VAL A 176 17.79 -1.26 5.04
CA VAL A 176 18.17 -1.90 6.31
C VAL A 176 18.41 -3.38 6.07
N ASP A 177 19.67 -3.77 6.26
CA ASP A 177 20.08 -5.16 6.34
C ASP A 177 19.87 -5.66 7.78
N LEU A 178 19.04 -6.69 7.93
CA LEU A 178 18.71 -7.25 9.24
C LEU A 178 19.78 -8.21 9.78
N GLU A 179 20.61 -8.79 8.91
CA GLU A 179 21.67 -9.70 9.33
C GLU A 179 22.85 -8.92 9.91
N THR A 180 23.24 -7.84 9.22
CA THR A 180 24.38 -7.01 9.62
C THR A 180 24.00 -5.79 10.46
N GLY A 181 22.71 -5.42 10.48
CA GLY A 181 22.23 -4.16 11.10
C GLY A 181 22.66 -2.90 10.34
N LYS A 182 23.27 -3.05 9.16
CA LYS A 182 23.79 -1.93 8.38
C LYS A 182 22.64 -1.13 7.76
N VAL A 183 22.75 0.19 7.89
CA VAL A 183 21.79 1.15 7.32
C VAL A 183 22.46 1.94 6.21
N LYS A 184 21.82 2.02 5.03
CA LYS A 184 22.26 2.84 3.91
C LYS A 184 21.12 3.74 3.45
N CYS A 185 21.40 5.04 3.36
CA CYS A 185 20.46 6.03 2.85
C CYS A 185 20.86 6.42 1.43
N HIS A 186 19.88 6.53 0.54
CA HIS A 186 20.01 6.96 -0.85
C HIS A 186 19.31 8.30 -1.05
#